data_AF-A0A453D5V5-F1
#
_entry.id   AF-A0A453D5V5-F1
#
_cell.length_a   1.000
_cell.length_b   1.000
_cell.length_c   1.000
_cell.angle_alpha   90.00
_cell.angle_beta   90.00
_cell.angle_gamma   90.00
#
_symmetry.space_group_name_H-M   'P 1'
#
loop_
_entity.id
_entity.type
_entity.pdbx_description
1 polymer ?
#
loop_
_entity_poly.entity_id
_entity_poly.type
_entity_poly.pdbx_seq_one_letter_code
_entity_poly.pdbx_strand_id
1 'polypeptide(L)'
;MNNFSKAAREMFIEIQKIDSNYYPETLHQLYIINAGSGFRALWRVLKAFMEARTLKKIQVLGTNYLSTVLEAVEPSNLPEFLGGTCSCSATGGCLLQDKGPWTDAGIIRASKEPSARHVDSTCGRKRTLGMLLLEDNQVANQMSENIHQKQANEQISGKIQELEDCAAQTKETLETLICKQKELGIHIEQLRELLRDDVLAEKKTSI
;
A
#
# COMPACT_ATOMS: atom_id res chain seq x y z
N MET A 1 -12.74 8.88 17.44
CA MET A 1 -13.05 8.26 16.13
C MET A 1 -11.87 8.49 15.19
N ASN A 2 -10.77 7.76 15.38
CA ASN A 2 -9.52 7.96 14.64
C ASN A 2 -9.22 6.73 13.75
N ASN A 3 -10.24 6.22 13.05
CA ASN A 3 -10.14 4.93 12.36
C ASN A 3 -9.47 5.00 10.98
N PHE A 4 -9.04 6.19 10.54
CA PHE A 4 -8.30 6.36 9.29
C PHE A 4 -7.23 7.43 9.48
N SER A 5 -6.02 7.00 9.82
CA SER A 5 -4.89 7.90 10.09
C SER A 5 -4.50 8.68 8.82
N LYS A 6 -3.87 9.85 9.00
CA LYS A 6 -3.36 10.66 7.89
C LYS A 6 -2.49 9.83 6.93
N ALA A 7 -1.56 9.06 7.49
CA ALA A 7 -0.68 8.17 6.73
C ALA A 7 -1.45 7.12 5.91
N ALA A 8 -2.50 6.50 6.47
CA ALA A 8 -3.32 5.54 5.73
C ALA A 8 -4.08 6.20 4.57
N ARG A 9 -4.54 7.45 4.72
CA ARG A 9 -5.18 8.17 3.61
C ARG A 9 -4.19 8.53 2.52
N GLU A 10 -3.01 8.99 2.89
CA GLU A 10 -1.95 9.33 1.94
C GLU A 10 -1.54 8.10 1.13
N MET A 11 -1.29 6.97 1.79
CA MET A 11 -0.98 5.71 1.11
C MET A 11 -2.09 5.29 0.14
N PHE A 12 -3.36 5.36 0.57
CA PHE A 12 -4.50 5.02 -0.28
C PHE A 12 -4.58 5.92 -1.53
N ILE A 13 -4.36 7.23 -1.35
CA ILE A 13 -4.37 8.20 -2.45
C ILE A 13 -3.24 7.92 -3.43
N GLU A 14 -2.03 7.64 -2.95
CA GLU A 14 -0.89 7.34 -3.84
C GLU A 14 -1.09 6.04 -4.62
N ILE A 15 -1.60 4.99 -3.99
CA ILE A 15 -1.95 3.74 -4.70
C ILE A 15 -2.99 4.02 -5.79
N GLN A 16 -4.06 4.74 -5.44
CA GLN A 16 -5.12 5.08 -6.39
C GLN A 16 -4.59 5.91 -7.57
N LYS A 17 -3.67 6.84 -7.33
CA LYS A 17 -3.01 7.62 -8.39
C LYS A 17 -2.19 6.73 -9.31
N ILE A 18 -1.43 5.78 -8.77
CA ILE A 18 -0.62 4.87 -9.56
C ILE A 18 -1.52 4.01 -10.46
N ASP A 19 -2.56 3.41 -9.89
CA ASP A 19 -3.51 2.56 -10.61
C ASP A 19 -4.21 3.34 -11.73
N SER A 20 -4.65 4.57 -11.44
CA SER A 20 -5.38 5.39 -12.41
C SER A 20 -4.51 5.94 -13.53
N ASN A 21 -3.27 6.34 -13.22
CA ASN A 21 -2.41 7.03 -14.19
C ASN A 21 -1.57 6.07 -15.04
N TYR A 22 -1.06 4.98 -14.46
CA TYR A 22 -0.14 4.07 -15.15
C TYR A 22 -0.81 2.79 -15.63
N TYR A 23 -1.90 2.37 -15.01
CA TYR A 23 -2.59 1.11 -15.33
C TYR A 23 -4.09 1.29 -15.63
N PRO A 24 -4.46 2.24 -16.51
CA PRO A 24 -5.86 2.47 -16.84
C PRO A 24 -6.46 1.20 -17.48
N GLU A 25 -7.71 0.91 -17.13
CA GLU A 25 -8.48 -0.25 -17.62
C GLU A 25 -7.95 -1.65 -17.28
N THR A 26 -6.97 -1.77 -16.39
CA THR A 26 -6.50 -3.09 -15.92
C THR A 26 -7.47 -3.73 -14.92
N LEU A 27 -8.10 -2.91 -14.07
CA LEU A 27 -9.09 -3.39 -13.12
C LEU A 27 -10.41 -3.70 -13.85
N HIS A 28 -10.86 -4.95 -13.79
CA HIS A 28 -12.21 -5.34 -14.22
C HIS A 28 -13.21 -5.19 -13.07
N GLN A 29 -12.97 -5.92 -11.97
CA GLN A 29 -13.87 -5.99 -10.82
C GLN A 29 -13.06 -6.14 -9.52
N LEU A 30 -13.46 -5.42 -8.46
CA LEU A 30 -12.87 -5.51 -7.13
C LEU A 30 -13.96 -5.87 -6.11
N TYR A 31 -13.71 -6.88 -5.29
CA TYR A 31 -14.63 -7.32 -4.24
C TYR A 31 -14.00 -7.11 -2.87
N ILE A 32 -14.70 -6.37 -2.01
CA ILE A 32 -14.38 -6.26 -0.59
C ILE A 32 -15.44 -7.07 0.16
N ILE A 33 -15.04 -8.22 0.68
CA ILE A 33 -15.92 -9.17 1.37
C ILE A 33 -15.83 -9.01 2.89
N ASN A 34 -16.79 -9.58 3.62
CA ASN A 34 -16.86 -9.49 5.09
C ASN A 34 -16.88 -8.04 5.61
N ALA A 35 -17.42 -7.11 4.83
CA ALA A 35 -17.48 -5.70 5.20
C ALA A 35 -18.59 -5.43 6.21
N GLY A 36 -18.20 -5.17 7.47
CA GLY A 36 -19.10 -4.78 8.55
C GLY A 36 -19.69 -3.37 8.40
N SER A 37 -20.57 -2.99 9.32
CA SER A 37 -21.22 -1.68 9.35
C SER A 37 -20.23 -0.51 9.44
N GLY A 38 -19.15 -0.67 10.21
CA GLY A 38 -18.07 0.31 10.31
C GLY A 38 -17.34 0.54 8.98
N PHE A 39 -17.03 -0.53 8.24
CA PHE A 39 -16.40 -0.41 6.93
C PHE A 39 -17.34 0.28 5.93
N ARG A 40 -18.64 -0.04 5.96
CA ARG A 40 -19.62 0.63 5.09
C ARG A 40 -19.70 2.14 5.35
N ALA A 41 -19.55 2.58 6.60
CA ALA A 41 -19.47 4.00 6.93
C ALA A 41 -18.18 4.64 6.38
N LEU A 42 -17.03 3.98 6.57
CA LEU A 42 -15.74 4.43 6.02
C LEU A 42 -15.78 4.50 4.48
N TRP A 43 -16.37 3.50 3.83
CA TRP A 43 -16.49 3.43 2.38
C TRP A 43 -17.22 4.64 1.80
N ARG A 44 -18.25 5.17 2.48
CA ARG A 44 -18.94 6.40 2.04
C ARG A 44 -17.99 7.60 1.97
N VAL A 45 -17.05 7.69 2.90
CA VAL A 45 -16.02 8.76 2.91
C VAL A 45 -15.00 8.51 1.82
N LEU A 46 -14.52 7.27 1.67
CA LEU A 46 -13.53 6.92 0.64
C LEU A 46 -14.06 7.14 -0.78
N LYS A 47 -15.35 6.92 -1.03
CA LYS A 47 -15.98 7.17 -2.34
C LYS A 47 -15.76 8.60 -2.84
N ALA A 48 -15.71 9.60 -1.97
CA ALA A 48 -15.50 10.98 -2.36
C ALA A 48 -14.13 11.23 -3.00
N PHE A 49 -13.15 10.35 -2.76
CA PHE A 49 -11.79 10.45 -3.30
C PHE A 49 -11.58 9.61 -4.56
N MET A 50 -12.59 8.87 -5.03
CA MET A 50 -12.46 7.97 -6.17
C MET A 50 -13.33 8.42 -7.35
N GLU A 51 -12.79 8.24 -8.55
CA GLU A 51 -13.53 8.52 -9.78
C GLU A 51 -14.68 7.54 -10.02
N ALA A 52 -15.74 8.01 -10.68
CA ALA A 52 -16.95 7.24 -10.93
C ALA A 52 -16.71 5.93 -11.71
N ARG A 53 -15.68 5.89 -12.59
CA ARG A 53 -15.32 4.69 -13.34
C ARG A 53 -14.80 3.60 -12.40
N THR A 54 -13.88 3.95 -11.50
CA THR A 54 -13.31 3.04 -10.52
C THR A 54 -14.38 2.58 -9.52
N LEU A 55 -15.25 3.49 -9.07
CA LEU A 55 -16.34 3.16 -8.16
C LEU A 55 -17.32 2.12 -8.69
N LYS A 56 -17.58 2.09 -10.00
CA LYS A 56 -18.44 1.07 -10.61
C LYS A 56 -17.85 -0.33 -10.56
N LYS A 57 -16.53 -0.44 -10.50
CA LYS A 57 -15.79 -1.72 -10.48
C LYS A 57 -15.70 -2.30 -9.07
N ILE A 58 -15.94 -1.50 -8.02
CA ILE A 58 -15.76 -1.92 -6.63
C ILE A 58 -17.10 -2.28 -5.98
N GLN A 59 -17.21 -3.52 -5.50
CA GLN A 59 -18.35 -4.04 -4.77
C GLN A 59 -17.99 -4.33 -3.31
N VAL A 60 -18.72 -3.72 -2.38
CA VAL A 60 -18.54 -3.91 -0.94
C VAL A 60 -19.64 -4.83 -0.42
N LEU A 61 -19.28 -6.07 -0.15
CA LEU A 61 -20.16 -7.17 0.24
C LEU A 61 -20.07 -7.42 1.75
N GLY A 62 -21.20 -7.79 2.36
CA GLY A 62 -21.27 -8.15 3.78
C GLY A 62 -20.82 -9.59 4.04
N THR A 63 -21.47 -10.25 4.98
CA THR A 63 -21.24 -11.69 5.28
C THR A 63 -21.82 -12.61 4.20
N ASN A 64 -22.88 -12.19 3.51
CA ASN A 64 -23.51 -12.94 2.43
C ASN A 64 -22.89 -12.55 1.07
N TYR A 65 -21.58 -12.74 0.93
CA TYR A 65 -20.84 -12.35 -0.28
C TYR A 65 -20.73 -13.47 -1.32
N LEU A 66 -20.91 -14.71 -0.91
CA LEU A 66 -20.52 -15.89 -1.70
C LEU A 66 -21.27 -15.97 -3.03
N SER A 67 -22.58 -15.75 -3.06
CA SER A 67 -23.36 -15.82 -4.31
C SER A 67 -22.87 -14.84 -5.38
N THR A 68 -22.61 -13.59 -5.00
CA THR A 68 -22.10 -12.57 -5.93
C THR A 68 -20.68 -12.87 -6.41
N VAL A 69 -19.82 -13.42 -5.55
CA VAL A 69 -18.45 -13.79 -5.95
C VAL A 69 -18.47 -14.99 -6.89
N LEU A 70 -19.34 -15.98 -6.65
CA LEU A 70 -19.44 -17.19 -7.46
C LEU A 70 -20.03 -16.95 -8.86
N GLU A 71 -20.73 -15.83 -9.07
CA GLU A 71 -21.13 -15.38 -10.42
C GLU A 71 -19.92 -15.01 -11.29
N ALA A 72 -18.84 -14.52 -10.67
CA ALA A 72 -17.63 -14.08 -11.37
C ALA A 72 -16.51 -15.13 -11.36
N VAL A 73 -16.46 -15.98 -10.33
CA VAL A 73 -15.37 -16.95 -10.13
C VAL A 73 -15.96 -18.34 -9.86
N GLU A 74 -15.48 -19.34 -10.60
CA GLU A 74 -15.90 -20.73 -10.39
C GLU A 74 -15.51 -21.24 -8.98
N PRO A 75 -16.37 -22.03 -8.30
CA PRO A 75 -16.07 -22.56 -6.96
C PRO A 75 -14.73 -23.28 -6.85
N SER A 76 -14.32 -23.99 -7.91
CA SER A 76 -13.06 -24.75 -8.01
C SER A 76 -11.81 -23.86 -8.02
N ASN A 77 -11.96 -22.58 -8.38
CA ASN A 77 -10.88 -21.59 -8.42
C ASN A 77 -10.85 -20.70 -7.17
N LEU A 78 -11.87 -20.76 -6.32
CA LEU A 78 -11.95 -19.99 -5.09
C LEU A 78 -11.43 -20.81 -3.89
N PRO A 79 -10.59 -20.25 -3.00
CA PRO A 79 -10.12 -20.95 -1.80
C PRO A 79 -11.26 -21.39 -0.86
N GLU A 80 -11.09 -22.53 -0.19
CA GLU A 80 -12.07 -23.06 0.79
C GLU A 80 -12.41 -22.07 1.91
N PHE A 81 -11.42 -21.33 2.42
CA PHE A 81 -11.64 -20.33 3.49
C PHE A 81 -12.48 -19.12 3.03
N LEU A 82 -12.66 -18.94 1.72
CA LEU A 82 -13.55 -17.94 1.12
C LEU A 82 -14.88 -18.55 0.64
N GLY A 83 -15.14 -19.82 0.93
CA GLY A 83 -16.36 -20.54 0.55
C GLY A 83 -16.31 -21.25 -0.80
N GLY A 84 -15.13 -21.41 -1.41
CA GLY A 84 -14.93 -22.24 -2.59
C GLY A 84 -14.55 -23.69 -2.27
N THR A 85 -13.98 -24.40 -3.24
CA THR A 85 -13.55 -25.81 -3.11
C THR A 85 -12.06 -26.02 -3.41
N CYS A 86 -11.29 -24.94 -3.60
CA CYS A 86 -9.85 -25.03 -3.83
C CYS A 86 -9.09 -25.13 -2.50
N SER A 87 -8.33 -26.22 -2.32
CA SER A 87 -7.48 -26.43 -1.13
C SER A 87 -5.97 -26.39 -1.39
N CYS A 88 -5.52 -26.49 -2.65
CA CYS A 88 -4.10 -26.58 -3.03
C CYS A 88 -3.26 -27.47 -2.08
N SER A 89 -3.83 -28.60 -1.63
CA SER A 89 -3.26 -29.44 -0.57
C SER A 89 -1.88 -30.01 -0.94
N ALA A 90 -1.68 -30.33 -2.21
CA ALA A 90 -0.41 -30.84 -2.74
C ALA A 90 0.76 -29.82 -2.63
N THR A 91 0.46 -28.55 -2.45
CA THR A 91 1.44 -27.45 -2.51
C THR A 91 1.44 -26.59 -1.23
N GLY A 92 0.77 -27.03 -0.16
CA GLY A 92 0.79 -26.33 1.12
C GLY A 92 -0.22 -25.17 1.25
N GLY A 93 -1.28 -25.17 0.43
CA GLY A 93 -2.43 -24.25 0.57
C GLY A 93 -2.45 -23.08 -0.42
N CYS A 94 -3.58 -22.39 -0.51
CA CYS A 94 -3.81 -21.39 -1.56
C CYS A 94 -3.08 -20.04 -1.36
N LEU A 95 -2.69 -19.68 -0.14
CA LEU A 95 -2.17 -18.33 0.17
C LEU A 95 -0.74 -18.07 -0.32
N LEU A 96 0.09 -19.12 -0.39
CA LEU A 96 1.52 -19.01 -0.73
C LEU A 96 1.82 -19.52 -2.14
N GLN A 97 0.80 -19.86 -2.91
CA GLN A 97 0.92 -20.55 -4.18
C GLN A 97 0.52 -19.67 -5.35
N ASP A 98 1.41 -19.57 -6.33
CA ASP A 98 1.17 -18.86 -7.58
C ASP A 98 0.61 -19.82 -8.66
N LYS A 99 -0.57 -20.37 -8.40
CA LYS A 99 -1.24 -21.29 -9.32
C LYS A 99 -2.13 -20.53 -10.30
N GLY A 100 -1.90 -20.72 -11.60
CA GLY A 100 -2.75 -20.14 -12.64
C GLY A 100 -2.39 -20.63 -14.05
N PRO A 101 -3.10 -20.18 -15.09
CA PRO A 101 -2.84 -20.56 -16.49
C PRO A 101 -1.38 -20.32 -16.94
N TRP A 102 -0.70 -19.34 -16.36
CA TRP A 102 0.71 -19.05 -16.61
C TRP A 102 1.68 -20.14 -16.12
N THR A 103 1.22 -21.09 -15.30
CA THR A 103 2.00 -22.26 -14.87
C THR A 103 1.75 -23.50 -15.73
N ASP A 104 0.74 -23.48 -16.60
CA ASP A 104 0.39 -24.61 -17.46
C ASP A 104 1.39 -24.74 -18.63
N ALA A 105 2.07 -25.88 -18.71
CA ALA A 105 3.08 -26.13 -19.74
C ALA A 105 2.51 -26.10 -21.17
N GLY A 106 1.25 -26.50 -21.37
CA GLY A 106 0.55 -26.41 -22.64
C GLY A 106 0.28 -24.97 -23.05
N ILE A 107 -0.16 -24.12 -22.12
CA ILE A 107 -0.38 -22.69 -22.37
C ILE A 107 0.94 -21.96 -22.65
N ILE A 108 1.98 -22.24 -21.87
CA ILE A 108 3.32 -21.67 -22.10
C ILE A 108 3.85 -22.06 -23.47
N ARG A 109 3.67 -23.33 -23.89
CA ARG A 109 4.07 -23.78 -25.23
C ARG A 109 3.28 -23.07 -26.31
N ALA A 110 1.95 -23.00 -26.19
CA ALA A 110 1.09 -22.30 -27.14
C ALA A 110 1.44 -20.81 -27.27
N SER A 111 1.83 -20.13 -26.17
CA SER A 111 2.26 -18.72 -26.22
C SER A 111 3.61 -18.51 -26.93
N LYS A 112 4.44 -19.56 -27.02
CA LYS A 112 5.76 -19.54 -27.66
C LYS A 112 5.70 -19.95 -29.13
N GLU A 113 4.62 -20.59 -29.57
CA GLU A 113 4.48 -20.95 -30.97
C GLU A 113 4.28 -19.67 -31.80
N PRO A 114 5.15 -19.41 -32.80
CA PRO A 114 4.86 -18.36 -33.77
C PRO A 114 3.59 -18.78 -34.50
N SER A 115 2.51 -18.03 -34.32
CA SER A 115 1.28 -18.19 -35.08
C SER A 115 1.63 -18.40 -36.56
N ALA A 116 1.48 -19.63 -37.05
CA ALA A 116 1.69 -19.98 -38.43
C ALA A 116 0.56 -19.35 -39.23
N ARG A 117 0.71 -18.06 -39.57
CA ARG A 117 -0.08 -17.43 -40.61
C ARG A 117 0.26 -18.17 -41.90
N HIS A 118 -0.72 -18.88 -42.43
CA HIS A 118 -0.68 -19.44 -43.77
C HIS A 118 -0.45 -18.28 -44.75
N VAL A 119 0.77 -18.17 -45.28
CA VAL A 119 1.08 -17.26 -46.39
C VAL A 119 0.94 -18.08 -47.66
N ASP A 120 -0.12 -17.76 -48.42
CA ASP A 120 -0.37 -18.36 -49.72
C ASP A 120 0.81 -18.11 -50.68
N SER A 121 1.19 -19.16 -51.38
CA SER A 121 2.51 -19.34 -51.96
C SER A 121 2.56 -18.89 -53.42
N THR A 122 2.61 -17.58 -53.68
CA THR A 122 3.14 -17.10 -54.97
C THR A 122 3.83 -15.74 -54.83
N CYS A 123 5.09 -15.72 -54.41
CA CYS A 123 6.10 -14.80 -54.98
C CYS A 123 7.50 -15.19 -54.51
N GLY A 124 8.33 -15.64 -55.46
CA GLY A 124 9.72 -15.99 -55.22
C GLY A 124 10.55 -14.76 -54.82
N ARG A 125 10.84 -14.64 -53.52
CA ARG A 125 12.02 -13.91 -53.04
C ARG A 125 12.45 -14.51 -51.72
N LYS A 126 13.50 -15.33 -51.74
CA LYS A 126 14.22 -15.70 -50.52
C LYS A 126 14.71 -14.41 -49.87
N ARG A 127 14.07 -14.02 -48.76
CA ARG A 127 14.64 -13.10 -47.79
C ARG A 127 14.66 -13.86 -46.47
N THR A 128 15.84 -14.35 -46.12
CA THR A 128 16.18 -14.73 -44.76
C THR A 128 15.99 -13.50 -43.88
N LEU A 129 14.80 -13.38 -43.30
CA LEU A 129 14.42 -12.35 -42.33
C LEU A 129 14.25 -13.03 -40.97
N GLY A 130 15.24 -13.87 -40.63
CA GLY A 130 15.33 -14.63 -39.38
C GLY A 130 16.60 -14.33 -38.60
N MET A 131 17.36 -13.29 -38.96
CA MET A 131 18.64 -13.00 -38.31
C MET A 131 19.06 -11.53 -38.49
N LEU A 132 18.21 -10.60 -38.08
CA LEU A 132 18.59 -9.20 -37.90
C LEU A 132 17.53 -8.46 -37.07
N LEU A 133 17.37 -8.84 -35.81
CA LEU A 133 16.86 -7.99 -34.73
C LEU A 133 17.42 -8.51 -33.40
N LEU A 134 18.74 -8.63 -33.33
CA LEU A 134 19.51 -8.53 -32.09
C LEU A 134 20.65 -7.58 -32.45
N GLU A 135 20.92 -6.63 -31.57
CA GLU A 135 21.79 -5.46 -31.78
C GLU A 135 21.10 -4.25 -32.42
N ASP A 136 20.29 -3.55 -31.63
CA ASP A 136 20.22 -2.07 -31.62
C ASP A 136 19.31 -1.60 -30.46
N ASN A 137 19.61 -2.04 -29.23
CA ASN A 137 18.80 -1.65 -28.07
C ASN A 137 19.60 -1.43 -26.78
N GLN A 138 20.79 -0.84 -26.88
CA GLN A 138 21.58 -0.46 -25.69
C GLN A 138 21.72 1.05 -25.47
N VAL A 139 21.49 1.90 -26.48
CA VAL A 139 21.77 3.35 -26.33
C VAL A 139 20.54 4.16 -25.88
N ALA A 140 19.31 3.71 -26.17
CA ALA A 140 18.09 4.44 -25.78
C ALA A 140 17.65 4.19 -24.32
N ASN A 141 17.95 3.01 -23.76
CA ASN A 141 17.43 2.62 -22.45
C ASN A 141 18.24 3.21 -21.27
N GLN A 142 19.49 3.60 -21.49
CA GLN A 142 20.33 4.16 -20.43
C GLN A 142 20.02 5.63 -20.11
N MET A 143 19.48 6.41 -21.05
CA MET A 143 19.22 7.85 -20.81
C MET A 143 17.91 8.07 -20.04
N SER A 144 16.89 7.23 -20.28
CA SER A 144 15.56 7.36 -19.67
C SER A 144 15.54 6.85 -18.22
N GLU A 145 16.23 5.75 -17.91
CA GLU A 145 16.33 5.25 -16.53
C GLU A 145 17.15 6.18 -15.63
N ASN A 146 18.20 6.82 -16.18
CA ASN A 146 19.04 7.74 -15.41
C ASN A 146 18.35 9.07 -15.02
N ILE A 147 17.41 9.57 -15.84
CA ILE A 147 16.66 10.80 -15.51
C ILE A 147 15.63 10.54 -14.40
N HIS A 148 14.92 9.41 -14.49
CA HIS A 148 13.95 9.02 -13.45
C HIS A 148 14.62 8.68 -12.12
N GLN A 149 15.77 8.00 -12.15
CA GLN A 149 16.51 7.69 -10.92
C GLN A 149 17.07 8.97 -10.26
N LYS A 150 17.51 9.95 -11.05
CA LYS A 150 18.02 11.22 -10.52
C LYS A 150 16.91 12.06 -9.86
N GLN A 151 15.74 12.15 -10.48
CA GLN A 151 14.58 12.84 -9.89
C GLN A 151 14.07 12.15 -8.61
N ALA A 152 14.06 10.82 -8.57
CA ALA A 152 13.68 10.08 -7.38
C ALA A 152 14.66 10.31 -6.22
N ASN A 153 15.97 10.33 -6.50
CA ASN A 153 17.00 10.54 -5.48
C ASN A 153 16.99 11.97 -4.92
N GLU A 154 16.72 12.99 -5.74
CA GLU A 154 16.55 14.37 -5.28
C GLU A 154 15.32 14.52 -4.38
N GLN A 155 14.20 13.87 -4.71
CA GLN A 155 13.00 13.86 -3.86
C GLN A 155 13.21 13.13 -2.53
N ILE A 156 13.95 12.02 -2.54
CA ILE A 156 14.28 11.27 -1.33
C ILE A 156 15.18 12.12 -0.42
N SER A 157 16.19 12.79 -0.99
CA SER A 157 17.09 13.67 -0.23
C SER A 157 16.35 14.82 0.46
N GLY A 158 15.38 15.44 -0.24
CA GLY A 158 14.58 16.53 0.36
C GLY A 158 13.74 16.05 1.53
N LYS A 159 13.09 14.88 1.41
CA LYS A 159 12.30 14.30 2.50
C LYS A 159 13.14 13.86 3.70
N ILE A 160 14.37 13.41 3.48
CA ILE A 160 15.31 13.10 4.57
C ILE A 160 15.65 14.37 5.34
N GLN A 161 15.94 15.47 4.64
CA GLN A 161 16.22 16.75 5.29
C GLN A 161 15.03 17.25 6.13
N GLU A 162 13.81 17.17 5.59
CA GLU A 162 12.59 17.56 6.31
C GLU A 162 12.37 16.70 7.59
N LEU A 163 12.71 15.42 7.53
CA LEU A 163 12.62 14.53 8.68
C LEU A 163 13.70 14.85 9.74
N GLU A 164 14.91 15.18 9.31
CA GLU A 164 16.00 15.59 10.20
C GLU A 164 15.68 16.91 10.91
N ASP A 165 15.13 17.90 10.20
CA ASP A 165 14.71 19.18 10.77
C ASP A 165 13.57 19.01 11.78
N CYS A 166 12.59 18.15 11.46
CA CYS A 166 11.51 17.79 12.38
C CYS A 166 12.04 17.08 13.65
N ALA A 167 13.00 16.16 13.48
CA ALA A 167 13.65 15.49 14.59
C ALA A 167 14.41 16.46 15.49
N ALA A 168 15.10 17.45 14.91
CA ALA A 168 15.78 18.50 15.67
C ALA A 168 14.80 19.34 16.49
N GLN A 169 13.67 19.74 15.91
CA GLN A 169 12.64 20.53 16.60
C GLN A 169 11.98 19.76 17.76
N THR A 170 11.73 18.46 17.56
CA THR A 170 11.18 17.62 18.64
C THR A 170 12.17 17.45 19.79
N LYS A 171 13.48 17.33 19.50
CA LYS A 171 14.53 17.29 20.52
C LYS A 171 14.54 18.56 21.38
N GLU A 172 14.51 19.73 20.76
CA GLU A 172 14.50 21.02 21.47
C GLU A 172 13.25 21.18 22.36
N THR A 173 12.10 20.75 21.85
CA THR A 173 10.85 20.75 22.63
C THR A 173 10.95 19.83 23.85
N LEU A 174 11.56 18.65 23.69
CA LEU A 174 11.75 17.69 24.76
C LEU A 174 12.69 18.23 25.85
N GLU A 175 13.79 18.86 25.46
CA GLU A 175 14.74 19.51 26.37
C GLU A 175 14.06 20.63 27.16
N THR A 176 13.20 21.42 26.52
CA THR A 176 12.41 22.46 27.18
C THR A 176 11.45 21.87 28.22
N LEU A 177 10.77 20.76 27.89
CA LEU A 177 9.86 20.08 28.82
C LEU A 177 10.60 19.50 30.02
N ILE A 178 11.78 18.91 29.82
CA ILE A 178 12.63 18.41 30.91
C ILE A 178 13.05 19.56 31.83
N CYS A 179 13.39 20.72 31.28
CA CYS A 179 13.75 21.90 32.07
C CYS A 179 12.58 22.35 32.96
N LYS A 180 11.38 22.45 32.38
CA LYS A 180 10.15 22.79 33.13
C LYS A 180 9.83 21.75 34.20
N GLN A 181 10.04 20.47 33.94
CA GLN A 181 9.82 19.41 34.93
C GLN A 181 10.75 19.57 36.15
N LYS A 182 12.02 19.93 35.94
CA LYS A 182 12.98 20.20 37.02
C LYS A 182 12.57 21.43 37.84
N GLU A 183 12.15 22.51 37.18
CA GLU A 183 11.69 23.74 37.84
C GLU A 183 10.47 23.47 38.73
N LEU A 184 9.51 22.69 38.24
CA LEU A 184 8.35 22.26 39.02
C LEU A 184 8.76 21.45 40.26
N GLY A 185 9.78 20.60 40.14
CA GLY A 185 10.34 19.86 41.26
C GLY A 185 10.94 20.77 42.34
N ILE A 186 11.64 21.84 41.95
CA ILE A 186 12.19 22.83 42.88
C ILE A 186 11.07 23.56 43.62
N HIS A 187 10.02 23.98 42.91
CA HIS A 187 8.88 24.66 43.54
C HIS A 187 8.13 23.76 44.52
N ILE A 188 7.98 22.46 44.21
CA ILE A 188 7.38 21.50 45.14
C ILE A 188 8.21 21.41 46.43
N GLU A 189 9.54 21.37 46.34
CA GLU A 189 10.38 21.27 47.54
C GLU A 189 10.37 22.58 48.35
N GLN A 190 10.35 23.75 47.68
CA GLN A 190 10.19 25.05 48.34
C GLN A 190 8.87 25.16 49.12
N LEU A 191 7.76 24.74 48.51
CA LEU A 191 6.45 24.70 49.18
C LEU A 191 6.46 23.74 50.37
N ARG A 192 7.19 22.63 50.27
CA ARG A 192 7.35 21.66 51.35
C ARG A 192 8.12 22.23 52.53
N GLU A 193 9.13 23.06 52.30
CA GLU A 193 9.86 23.76 53.38
C GLU A 193 8.98 24.81 54.06
N LEU A 194 8.27 25.66 53.30
CA LEU A 194 7.37 26.67 53.86
C LEU A 194 6.29 26.04 54.76
N LEU A 195 5.65 24.96 54.30
CA LEU A 195 4.66 24.24 55.11
C LEU A 195 5.27 23.59 56.37
N ARG A 196 6.55 23.20 56.33
CA ARG A 196 7.25 22.61 57.48
C ARG A 196 7.56 23.67 58.54
N ASP A 197 7.91 24.88 58.11
CA ASP A 197 8.19 26.01 58.99
C ASP A 197 6.92 26.56 59.65
N ASP A 198 5.80 26.61 58.93
CA ASP A 198 4.49 27.00 59.47
C ASP A 198 4.03 26.04 60.59
N VAL A 199 4.17 24.73 60.38
CA VAL A 199 3.87 23.71 61.40
C VAL A 199 4.79 23.83 62.62
N LEU A 200 6.05 24.21 62.43
CA LEU A 200 6.98 24.44 63.55
C LEU A 200 6.65 25.72 64.33
N ALA A 201 6.11 26.75 63.67
CA ALA A 201 5.71 28.01 64.27
C ALA A 201 4.41 27.87 65.12
N GLU A 202 3.41 27.13 64.63
CA GLU A 202 2.20 26.81 65.40
C GLU A 202 2.49 25.99 66.66
N LYS A 203 3.48 25.10 66.59
CA LYS A 203 3.86 24.26 67.74
C LYS A 203 4.61 25.03 68.84
N LYS A 204 5.27 26.15 68.50
CA LYS A 204 5.95 27.04 69.47
C LYS A 204 5.02 28.03 70.17
N THR A 205 3.87 28.34 69.58
CA THR A 205 2.88 29.29 70.13
C THR A 205 1.84 28.63 71.04
N SER A 206 1.82 27.29 71.11
CA SER A 206 0.92 26.50 71.97
C SER A 206 1.57 26.01 73.29
N ILE A 207 2.71 26.59 73.70
CA ILE A 207 3.37 26.40 75.01
C ILE A 207 3.36 27.73 75.74
#